data_AF-A0A0D8HKC2-F1
#
_entry.id   AF-A0A0D8HKC2-F1
#
_cell.length_a   1.000
_cell.length_b   1.000
_cell.length_c   1.000
_cell.angle_alpha   90.00
_cell.angle_beta   90.00
_cell.angle_gamma   90.00
#
_symmetry.space_group_name_H-M   'P 1'
#
loop_
_entity.id
_entity.type
_entity.pdbx_description
1 polymer ?
#
loop_
_entity_poly.entity_id
_entity_poly.type
_entity_poly.pdbx_seq_one_letter_code
_entity_poly.pdbx_strand_id
1 'polypeptide(L)'
;MCTYIVETIPAKGSAKSTKGWIDVDRATVSFDHPVHAMTPHTLNIDVTNSKMDASYRVALELDANSARNLANTILAVLEEAPLALQQ
;
A
#
# COMPACT_ATOMS: atom_id res chain seq x y z
N MET A 1 20.51 -2.60 7.54
CA MET A 1 20.78 -3.61 6.49
C MET A 1 19.54 -3.70 5.63
N CYS A 2 19.64 -3.42 4.33
CA CYS A 2 18.48 -3.48 3.44
C CYS A 2 18.04 -4.93 3.27
N THR A 3 16.73 -5.17 3.14
CA THR A 3 16.22 -6.53 2.93
C THR A 3 16.08 -6.85 1.46
N TYR A 4 15.89 -5.83 0.61
CA TYR A 4 15.57 -5.97 -0.81
C TYR A 4 14.30 -6.79 -1.09
N ILE A 5 13.43 -6.96 -0.08
CA ILE A 5 12.14 -7.63 -0.25
C ILE A 5 11.15 -6.62 -0.83
N VAL A 6 10.75 -6.84 -2.07
CA VAL A 6 9.79 -6.01 -2.78
C VAL A 6 8.92 -6.86 -3.70
N GLU A 7 7.62 -6.62 -3.64
CA GLU A 7 6.62 -7.22 -4.53
C GLU A 7 5.78 -6.12 -5.15
N THR A 8 5.43 -6.24 -6.42
CA THR A 8 4.56 -5.29 -7.11
C THR A 8 3.44 -6.01 -7.82
N ILE A 9 2.21 -5.57 -7.57
CA ILE A 9 1.01 -6.14 -8.15
C ILE A 9 0.27 -5.09 -9.01
N PRO A 10 -0.45 -5.52 -10.06
CA PRO A 10 -1.47 -4.68 -10.66
C PRO A 10 -2.57 -4.38 -9.62
N ALA A 11 -3.09 -3.17 -9.64
CA ALA A 11 -4.20 -2.75 -8.79
C ALA A 11 -5.22 -1.98 -9.64
N LYS A 12 -6.48 -1.93 -9.20
CA LYS A 12 -7.52 -1.12 -9.84
C LYS A 12 -8.31 -0.41 -8.75
N GLY A 13 -8.30 0.91 -8.79
CA GLY A 13 -9.03 1.72 -7.83
C GLY A 13 -8.66 3.18 -7.92
N SER A 14 -8.90 3.91 -6.84
CA SER A 14 -8.52 5.32 -6.73
C SER A 14 -7.86 5.60 -5.39
N ALA A 15 -6.88 6.49 -5.37
CA ALA A 15 -6.18 6.92 -4.15
C ALA A 15 -6.28 8.43 -3.98
N LYS A 16 -6.33 8.90 -2.73
CA LYS A 16 -6.38 10.33 -2.41
C LYS A 16 -4.97 10.84 -2.12
N SER A 17 -4.39 11.60 -3.04
CA SER A 17 -3.11 12.29 -2.89
C SER A 17 -3.32 13.73 -2.41
N THR A 18 -2.21 14.43 -2.12
CA THR A 18 -2.22 15.88 -1.84
C THR A 18 -2.72 16.73 -3.01
N LYS A 19 -2.70 16.18 -4.23
CA LYS A 19 -3.17 16.82 -5.46
C LYS A 19 -4.60 16.43 -5.85
N GLY A 20 -5.27 15.61 -5.02
CA GLY A 20 -6.61 15.11 -5.28
C GLY A 20 -6.66 13.60 -5.51
N TRP A 21 -7.81 13.12 -5.96
CA TRP A 21 -8.02 11.70 -6.29
C TRP A 21 -7.31 11.35 -7.60
N ILE A 22 -6.64 10.20 -7.60
CA ILE A 22 -5.99 9.63 -8.78
C ILE A 22 -6.53 8.22 -9.03
N ASP A 23 -6.54 7.82 -10.29
CA ASP A 23 -6.66 6.41 -10.64
C ASP A 23 -5.39 5.66 -10.22
N VAL A 24 -5.56 4.43 -9.80
CA VAL A 24 -4.48 3.53 -9.37
C VAL A 24 -4.41 2.35 -10.34
N ASP A 25 -3.20 2.05 -10.79
CA ASP A 25 -2.94 0.87 -11.62
C ASP A 25 -1.92 -0.11 -11.00
N ARG A 26 -1.20 0.30 -9.96
CA ARG A 26 -0.16 -0.52 -9.30
C ARG A 26 -0.09 -0.28 -7.80
N ALA A 27 0.22 -1.35 -7.07
CA ALA A 27 0.61 -1.31 -5.68
C ALA A 27 1.94 -2.06 -5.49
N THR A 28 2.86 -1.45 -4.74
CA THR A 28 4.16 -2.04 -4.40
C THR A 28 4.24 -2.20 -2.89
N VAL A 29 4.64 -3.39 -2.43
CA VAL A 29 4.83 -3.72 -1.02
C VAL A 29 6.29 -4.10 -0.82
N SER A 30 6.95 -3.48 0.17
CA SER A 30 8.34 -3.81 0.52
C SER A 30 8.52 -3.85 2.03
N PHE A 31 9.61 -4.47 2.51
CA PHE A 31 9.97 -4.43 3.92
C PHE A 31 11.41 -3.93 4.09
N ASP A 32 11.63 -2.62 4.05
CA ASP A 32 12.98 -2.03 4.09
C ASP A 32 13.00 -0.78 5.00
N HIS A 33 14.07 0.00 4.94
CA HIS A 33 14.19 1.23 5.72
C HIS A 33 13.11 2.24 5.29
N PRO A 34 12.42 2.87 6.25
CA PRO A 34 11.49 3.95 5.97
C PRO A 34 12.21 5.20 5.48
N VAL A 35 11.45 6.08 4.82
CA VAL A 35 11.83 7.46 4.55
C VAL A 35 11.47 8.36 5.74
N HIS A 36 10.34 8.13 6.40
CA HIS A 36 9.82 9.03 7.45
C HIS A 36 9.61 8.40 8.82
N ALA A 37 9.16 7.15 8.91
CA ALA A 37 8.95 6.47 10.18
C ALA A 37 10.25 6.33 10.98
N MET A 38 10.15 6.44 12.31
CA MET A 38 11.31 6.43 13.23
C MET A 38 11.68 5.02 13.71
N THR A 39 11.62 4.02 12.82
CA THR A 39 12.01 2.63 13.10
C THR A 39 13.05 2.15 12.09
N PRO A 40 13.92 1.18 12.43
CA PRO A 40 14.95 0.71 11.50
C PRO A 40 14.40 0.12 10.20
N HIS A 41 13.23 -0.53 10.28
CA HIS A 41 12.54 -1.15 9.15
C HIS A 41 11.03 -0.97 9.28
N THR A 42 10.37 -0.92 8.14
CA THR A 42 8.91 -0.82 7.99
C THR A 42 8.43 -1.69 6.85
N LEU A 43 7.17 -2.12 6.93
CA LEU A 43 6.42 -2.49 5.72
C LEU A 43 6.04 -1.18 5.02
N ASN A 44 6.51 -1.01 3.79
CA ASN A 44 6.16 0.13 2.95
C ASN A 44 5.15 -0.30 1.90
N ILE A 45 4.07 0.47 1.74
CA ILE A 45 3.08 0.29 0.67
C ILE A 45 3.04 1.57 -0.16
N ASP A 46 3.32 1.44 -1.45
CA ASP A 46 3.23 2.53 -2.41
C ASP A 46 2.11 2.24 -3.41
N VAL A 47 1.14 3.15 -3.50
CA VAL A 47 0.05 3.11 -4.48
C VAL A 47 0.32 4.16 -5.55
N THR A 48 0.33 3.75 -6.83
CA THR A 48 0.80 4.58 -7.95
C THR A 48 -0.09 4.47 -9.18
N ASN A 49 0.11 5.43 -10.09
CA ASN A 49 -0.40 5.43 -11.45
C ASN A 49 0.78 5.50 -12.42
N SER A 50 0.97 4.49 -13.27
CA SER A 50 2.11 4.42 -14.19
C SER A 50 2.16 5.54 -15.23
N LYS A 51 1.06 6.25 -15.44
CA LYS A 51 0.95 7.40 -16.36
C LYS A 51 1.18 8.74 -15.68
N MET A 52 1.31 8.76 -14.35
CA MET A 52 1.57 9.98 -13.57
C MET A 52 3.00 9.98 -13.05
N ASP A 53 3.49 11.18 -12.70
CA ASP A 53 4.78 11.30 -12.04
C ASP A 53 4.73 10.81 -10.58
N ALA A 54 5.91 10.55 -10.00
CA ALA A 54 6.04 9.98 -8.66
C ALA A 54 5.44 10.85 -7.52
N SER A 55 5.17 12.13 -7.75
CA SER A 55 4.58 13.01 -6.73
C SER A 55 3.11 12.73 -6.44
N TYR A 56 2.45 11.92 -7.28
CA TYR A 56 1.08 11.45 -7.05
C TYR A 56 1.02 10.18 -6.21
N ARG A 57 2.15 9.53 -5.94
CA ARG A 57 2.25 8.32 -5.13
C ARG A 57 1.67 8.54 -3.73
N VAL A 58 0.87 7.58 -3.27
CA VAL A 58 0.42 7.51 -1.88
C VAL A 58 1.22 6.43 -1.17
N ALA A 59 2.00 6.82 -0.17
CA ALA A 59 2.90 5.94 0.56
C ALA A 59 2.41 5.71 2.00
N LEU A 60 2.56 4.49 2.49
CA LEU A 60 2.40 4.10 3.88
C LEU A 60 3.69 3.46 4.38
N GLU A 61 4.11 3.80 5.59
CA GLU A 61 5.24 3.16 6.28
C GLU A 61 4.74 2.65 7.63
N LEU A 62 4.74 1.34 7.81
CA LEU A 62 4.13 0.68 8.96
C LEU A 62 5.16 -0.16 9.70
N ASP A 63 5.14 -0.15 11.03
CA ASP A 63 5.85 -1.18 11.78
C ASP A 63 5.26 -2.57 11.48
N ALA A 64 6.02 -3.62 11.75
CA ALA A 64 5.65 -4.97 11.37
C ALA A 64 4.38 -5.51 12.07
N ASN A 65 4.02 -5.00 13.25
CA ASN A 65 2.79 -5.39 13.94
C ASN A 65 1.58 -4.70 13.31
N SER A 66 1.66 -3.39 13.08
CA SER A 66 0.62 -2.61 12.37
C SER A 66 0.38 -3.15 10.96
N ALA A 67 1.44 -3.52 10.25
CA ALA A 67 1.38 -4.15 8.93
C ALA A 67 0.58 -5.47 8.92
N ARG A 68 0.86 -6.38 9.87
CA ARG A 68 0.13 -7.65 10.00
C ARG A 68 -1.32 -7.41 10.39
N ASN A 69 -1.57 -6.49 11.32
CA ASN A 69 -2.92 -6.12 11.71
C ASN A 69 -3.72 -5.59 10.53
N LEU A 70 -3.15 -4.67 9.73
CA LEU A 70 -3.78 -4.16 8.52
C LEU A 70 -4.11 -5.29 7.54
N ALA A 71 -3.18 -6.20 7.27
CA ALA A 71 -3.42 -7.33 6.37
C ALA A 71 -4.57 -8.23 6.85
N ASN A 72 -4.57 -8.58 8.14
CA ASN A 72 -5.65 -9.39 8.73
C ASN A 72 -7.00 -8.66 8.69
N THR A 73 -7.01 -7.36 8.98
CA THR A 73 -8.23 -6.54 8.90
C THR A 73 -8.76 -6.42 7.48
N ILE A 74 -7.90 -6.27 6.47
CA ILE A 74 -8.30 -6.25 5.06
C ILE A 74 -9.03 -7.56 4.71
N LEU A 75 -8.45 -8.71 5.07
CA LEU A 75 -9.06 -10.01 4.80
C LEU A 75 -10.40 -10.17 5.54
N ALA A 76 -10.44 -9.85 6.83
CA ALA A 76 -11.66 -9.98 7.64
C ALA A 76 -12.81 -9.10 7.11
N VAL A 77 -12.53 -7.87 6.68
CA VAL A 77 -13.54 -6.97 6.10
C VAL A 77 -14.06 -7.51 4.76
N LEU A 78 -13.21 -8.10 3.93
CA LEU A 78 -13.63 -8.75 2.69
C LEU A 78 -14.45 -10.03 2.95
N GLU A 79 -14.14 -10.79 4.00
CA GLU A 79 -14.92 -11.98 4.38
C GLU A 79 -16.33 -11.62 4.90
N GLU A 80 -16.47 -10.48 5.59
CA GLU A 80 -17.76 -9.99 6.09
C GLU A 80 -18.63 -9.38 4.97
N ALA A 81 -18.02 -8.75 3.97
CA ALA A 81 -18.73 -8.11 2.87
C ALA A 81 -19.48 -9.15 1.99
N PRO A 82 -20.76 -8.92 1.63
CA PRO A 82 -21.47 -9.81 0.72
C PRO A 82 -20.73 -10.01 -0.60
N LEU A 83 -20.53 -11.26 -1.03
CA LEU A 83 -19.81 -11.60 -2.26
C LEU A 83 -20.37 -10.90 -3.52
N ALA A 84 -21.68 -10.60 -3.53
CA ALA A 84 -22.32 -9.88 -4.62
C ALA A 84 -21.76 -8.45 -4.83
N LEU A 85 -21.07 -7.88 -3.83
CA LEU A 85 -20.48 -6.54 -3.88
C LEU A 85 -18.96 -6.55 -4.23
N GLN A 86 -18.35 -7.71 -4.40
CA GLN A 86 -16.89 -7.85 -4.56
C GLN A 86 -16.45 -8.08 -6.02
N GLN A 87 -17.21 -7.54 -6.98
CA GLN A 87 -17.01 -7.76 -8.43
C GLN A 87 -16.03 -6.77 -9.06
#